data_AF-A0A2R5GS56-F1
#
_entry.id   AF-A0A2R5GS56-F1
#
_cell.length_a   1.000
_cell.length_b   1.000
_cell.length_c   1.000
_cell.angle_alpha   90.00
_cell.angle_beta   90.00
_cell.angle_gamma   90.00
#
_symmetry.space_group_name_H-M   'P 1'
#
loop_
_entity.id
_entity.type
_entity.pdbx_description
1 polymer ?
#
loop_
_entity_poly.entity_id
_entity_poly.type
_entity_poly.pdbx_seq_one_letter_code
_entity_poly.pdbx_strand_id
1 'polypeptide(L)'
;MSDVRQRRGGGESAGSATVDATSASRDEDKSVLETLEQNAEALLETAEEVVEEVVKDAFGFNDWQLKWFRAVMRKTVLWTLLYIAAIALLVHNMEDPVVPPFAAEETWRVVLTGLGTLLAWVTIYVEIWLSTPPEEKDVKLNLLGKNVNGHFTYLTFHIILATLIYWNMCFMAELAWVYGVTNNQDIAWARKLLKASYMGSGMVGAFGVALALLFLKFNWFEPKWRKTVLETYHSRGHTSFGPKMLFTHLNQTPLAVFDMLIIKERAFIREHMLEFKATVLFVALYGSYYIFMTHVNYRLSNEYPYPFLHKMLATWRSEMIFIFGIVVFINALALVMGVIASIELGIHAAQAEGLI
;
A
#
# COMPACT_ATOMS: atom_id res chain seq x y z
N MET A 1 3.08 20.13 -82.63
CA MET A 1 3.02 20.93 -81.40
C MET A 1 1.61 20.81 -80.86
N SER A 2 1.50 20.45 -79.59
CA SER A 2 0.53 19.52 -79.02
C SER A 2 -0.78 20.15 -78.56
N ASP A 3 -1.90 19.69 -79.15
CA ASP A 3 -3.26 19.80 -78.63
C ASP A 3 -3.48 18.75 -77.54
N VAL A 4 -3.67 19.19 -76.29
CA VAL A 4 -4.08 18.33 -75.17
C VAL A 4 -5.52 18.68 -74.79
N ARG A 5 -6.43 17.79 -75.16
CA ARG A 5 -7.85 17.79 -74.77
C ARG A 5 -7.99 17.64 -73.25
N GLN A 6 -8.57 18.66 -72.61
CA GLN A 6 -9.17 18.54 -71.28
C GLN A 6 -10.42 17.65 -71.35
N ARG A 7 -10.37 16.48 -70.67
CA ARG A 7 -11.56 15.70 -70.33
C ARG A 7 -12.00 16.04 -68.91
N ARG A 8 -13.23 16.52 -68.78
CA ARG A 8 -14.03 16.47 -67.54
C ARG A 8 -14.44 15.01 -67.29
N GLY A 9 -14.10 14.50 -66.12
CA GLY A 9 -14.72 13.37 -65.42
C GLY A 9 -14.44 13.65 -63.96
N GLY A 10 -15.45 13.98 -63.16
CA GLY A 10 -16.31 12.99 -62.52
C GLY A 10 -15.85 12.96 -61.07
N GLY A 11 -16.58 13.69 -60.21
CA GLY A 11 -16.25 13.80 -58.80
C GLY A 11 -16.52 12.51 -58.07
N GLU A 12 -15.56 12.09 -57.26
CA GLU A 12 -15.77 11.26 -56.08
C GLU A 12 -14.90 11.85 -54.97
N SER A 13 -15.57 12.47 -54.00
CA SER A 13 -14.95 12.92 -52.77
C SER A 13 -14.55 11.69 -51.95
N ALA A 14 -13.27 11.36 -51.93
CA ALA A 14 -12.68 10.52 -50.90
C ALA A 14 -12.63 11.32 -49.59
N GLY A 15 -13.79 11.47 -48.96
CA GLY A 15 -13.95 12.06 -47.64
C GLY A 15 -14.42 10.99 -46.68
N SER A 16 -13.69 10.84 -45.57
CA SER A 16 -14.15 10.26 -44.31
C SER A 16 -14.32 8.73 -44.25
N ALA A 17 -13.23 8.02 -43.97
CA ALA A 17 -13.28 6.67 -43.39
C ALA A 17 -12.31 6.46 -42.22
N THR A 18 -11.67 7.53 -41.71
CA THR A 18 -10.71 7.50 -40.60
C THR A 18 -11.24 8.14 -39.31
N VAL A 19 -12.51 8.57 -39.29
CA VAL A 19 -13.13 9.22 -38.11
C VAL A 19 -14.05 8.26 -37.32
N ASP A 20 -14.51 7.16 -37.91
CA ASP A 20 -15.48 6.25 -37.27
C ASP A 20 -14.89 5.07 -36.47
N ALA A 21 -13.61 4.73 -36.66
CA ALA A 21 -12.99 3.64 -35.89
C ALA A 21 -12.63 4.06 -34.45
N THR A 22 -12.32 5.34 -34.24
CA THR A 22 -11.94 5.91 -32.93
C THR A 22 -13.14 6.30 -32.06
N SER A 23 -14.32 6.52 -32.66
CA SER A 23 -15.58 6.70 -31.91
C SER A 23 -16.11 5.36 -31.42
N ALA A 24 -16.13 4.34 -32.29
CA ALA A 24 -16.58 2.99 -31.93
C ALA A 24 -15.74 2.36 -30.81
N SER A 25 -14.40 2.51 -30.83
CA SER A 25 -13.55 1.99 -29.75
C SER A 25 -13.73 2.75 -28.43
N ARG A 26 -14.03 4.06 -28.50
CA ARG A 26 -14.30 4.88 -27.30
C ARG A 26 -15.64 4.55 -26.65
N ASP A 27 -16.64 4.22 -27.45
CA ASP A 27 -17.96 3.83 -26.94
C ASP A 27 -17.93 2.42 -26.32
N GLU A 28 -17.15 1.49 -26.88
CA GLU A 28 -16.86 0.19 -26.23
C GLU A 28 -16.11 0.36 -24.90
N ASP A 29 -15.03 1.15 -24.88
CA ASP A 29 -14.26 1.41 -23.64
C ASP A 29 -15.12 2.05 -22.55
N LYS A 30 -16.03 2.96 -22.92
CA LYS A 30 -16.96 3.61 -21.98
C LYS A 30 -18.01 2.65 -21.44
N SER A 31 -18.57 1.78 -22.29
CA SER A 31 -19.52 0.74 -21.87
C SER A 31 -18.90 -0.27 -20.91
N VAL A 32 -17.64 -0.65 -21.12
CA VAL A 32 -16.90 -1.54 -20.22
C VAL A 32 -16.65 -0.88 -18.86
N LEU A 33 -16.26 0.40 -18.84
CA LEU A 33 -16.07 1.16 -17.60
C LEU A 33 -17.36 1.28 -16.79
N GLU A 34 -18.48 1.66 -17.43
CA GLU A 34 -19.78 1.76 -16.78
C GLU A 34 -20.24 0.40 -16.20
N THR A 35 -19.98 -0.70 -16.90
CA THR A 35 -20.28 -2.06 -16.43
C THR A 35 -19.41 -2.45 -15.23
N LEU A 36 -18.12 -2.09 -15.23
CA LEU A 36 -17.22 -2.35 -14.11
C LEU A 36 -17.60 -1.54 -12.88
N GLU A 37 -18.01 -0.28 -13.05
CA GLU A 37 -18.51 0.57 -11.95
C GLU A 37 -19.79 -0.02 -11.33
N GLN A 38 -20.77 -0.41 -12.15
CA GLN A 38 -22.00 -1.05 -11.67
C GLN A 38 -21.73 -2.36 -10.93
N ASN A 39 -20.86 -3.22 -11.46
CA ASN A 39 -20.49 -4.47 -10.81
C ASN A 39 -19.76 -4.24 -9.49
N ALA A 40 -18.88 -3.22 -9.42
CA ALA A 40 -18.18 -2.86 -8.19
C ALA A 40 -19.15 -2.32 -7.12
N GLU A 41 -20.12 -1.49 -7.51
CA GLU A 41 -21.17 -1.01 -6.61
C GLU A 41 -22.06 -2.14 -6.09
N ALA A 42 -22.48 -3.07 -6.96
CA ALA A 42 -23.28 -4.22 -6.56
C ALA A 42 -22.52 -5.17 -5.60
N LEU A 43 -21.23 -5.39 -5.84
CA LEU A 43 -20.35 -6.15 -4.94
C LEU A 43 -20.19 -5.46 -3.58
N LEU A 44 -20.03 -4.12 -3.58
CA LEU A 44 -19.96 -3.32 -2.37
C LEU A 44 -21.25 -3.39 -1.56
N GLU A 45 -22.40 -3.25 -2.21
CA GLU A 45 -23.71 -3.34 -1.55
C GLU A 45 -23.94 -4.72 -0.94
N THR A 46 -23.67 -5.80 -1.70
CA THR A 46 -23.78 -7.18 -1.20
C THR A 46 -22.83 -7.44 -0.03
N ALA A 47 -21.58 -6.96 -0.13
CA ALA A 47 -20.61 -7.10 0.96
C ALA A 47 -21.04 -6.31 2.20
N GLU A 48 -21.66 -5.15 2.04
CA GLU A 48 -22.18 -4.35 3.15
C GLU A 48 -23.34 -5.04 3.87
N GLU A 49 -24.30 -5.60 3.13
CA GLU A 49 -25.45 -6.29 3.71
C GLU A 49 -25.02 -7.51 4.53
N VAL A 50 -24.18 -8.38 3.94
CA VAL A 50 -23.68 -9.58 4.63
C VAL A 50 -22.86 -9.22 5.85
N VAL A 51 -21.98 -8.22 5.73
CA VAL A 51 -21.15 -7.79 6.85
C VAL A 51 -21.99 -7.11 7.92
N GLU A 52 -23.04 -6.36 7.57
CA GLU A 52 -23.92 -5.73 8.56
C GLU A 52 -24.65 -6.74 9.43
N GLU A 53 -25.25 -7.77 8.82
CA GLU A 53 -25.96 -8.82 9.54
C GLU A 53 -25.00 -9.54 10.49
N VAL A 54 -23.82 -9.94 9.99
CA VAL A 54 -22.80 -10.63 10.79
C VAL A 54 -22.23 -9.71 11.87
N VAL A 55 -21.96 -8.44 11.58
CA VAL A 55 -21.30 -7.51 12.51
C VAL A 55 -22.23 -7.07 13.62
N LYS A 56 -23.48 -6.77 13.27
CA LYS A 56 -24.48 -6.33 14.25
C LYS A 56 -24.71 -7.42 15.29
N ASP A 57 -24.82 -8.67 14.84
CA ASP A 57 -25.05 -9.81 15.72
C ASP A 57 -23.79 -10.26 16.48
N ALA A 58 -22.63 -10.26 15.84
CA ALA A 58 -21.39 -10.72 16.47
C ALA A 58 -20.77 -9.69 17.43
N PHE A 59 -20.90 -8.39 17.16
CA PHE A 59 -20.22 -7.35 17.91
C PHE A 59 -21.15 -6.39 18.67
N GLY A 60 -22.48 -6.50 18.49
CA GLY A 60 -23.44 -5.67 19.21
C GLY A 60 -23.30 -4.17 18.91
N PHE A 61 -22.90 -3.82 17.69
CA PHE A 61 -22.73 -2.42 17.28
C PHE A 61 -24.05 -1.65 17.32
N ASN A 62 -24.01 -0.42 17.83
CA ASN A 62 -25.12 0.52 17.69
C ASN A 62 -25.14 1.17 16.27
N ASP A 63 -26.24 1.86 15.94
CA ASP A 63 -26.45 2.44 14.60
C ASP A 63 -25.32 3.39 14.16
N TRP A 64 -24.74 4.15 15.09
CA TRP A 64 -23.62 5.04 14.80
C TRP A 64 -22.35 4.25 14.47
N GLN A 65 -22.03 3.24 15.27
CA GLN A 65 -20.86 2.38 15.05
C GLN A 65 -20.98 1.62 13.72
N LEU A 66 -22.19 1.18 13.39
CA LEU A 66 -22.49 0.53 12.13
C LEU A 66 -22.32 1.47 10.93
N LYS A 67 -22.85 2.71 11.04
CA LYS A 67 -22.66 3.74 10.02
C LYS A 67 -21.18 4.07 9.81
N TRP A 68 -20.42 4.22 10.89
CA TRP A 68 -18.98 4.45 10.84
C TRP A 68 -18.26 3.27 10.16
N PHE A 69 -18.63 2.05 10.53
CA PHE A 69 -18.03 0.83 10.01
C PHE A 69 -18.25 0.68 8.50
N ARG A 70 -19.48 0.87 8.00
CA ARG A 70 -19.78 0.86 6.54
C ARG A 70 -18.90 1.86 5.79
N ALA A 71 -18.79 3.05 6.35
CA ALA A 71 -17.98 4.12 5.80
C ALA A 71 -16.49 3.71 5.68
N VAL A 72 -15.92 3.14 6.73
CA VAL A 72 -14.53 2.64 6.71
C VAL A 72 -14.37 1.51 5.70
N MET A 73 -15.30 0.55 5.66
CA MET A 73 -15.27 -0.57 4.72
C MET A 73 -15.32 -0.13 3.25
N ARG A 74 -16.27 0.74 2.88
CA ARG A 74 -16.37 1.28 1.51
C ARG A 74 -15.06 1.84 1.02
N LYS A 75 -14.42 2.65 1.85
CA LYS A 75 -13.14 3.25 1.49
C LYS A 75 -12.01 2.23 1.49
N THR A 76 -12.01 1.29 2.43
CA THR A 76 -10.99 0.24 2.47
C THR A 76 -11.02 -0.57 1.19
N VAL A 77 -12.22 -0.97 0.75
CA VAL A 77 -12.44 -1.66 -0.53
C VAL A 77 -12.01 -0.79 -1.70
N LEU A 78 -12.48 0.47 -1.79
CA LEU A 78 -12.10 1.38 -2.87
C LEU A 78 -10.58 1.55 -2.98
N TRP A 79 -9.90 1.85 -1.88
CA TRP A 79 -8.45 2.00 -1.87
C TRP A 79 -7.74 0.69 -2.22
N THR A 80 -8.23 -0.45 -1.73
CA THR A 80 -7.71 -1.77 -2.10
C THR A 80 -7.79 -1.99 -3.61
N LEU A 81 -8.94 -1.70 -4.22
CA LEU A 81 -9.13 -1.81 -5.67
C LEU A 81 -8.20 -0.87 -6.44
N LEU A 82 -8.04 0.38 -6.00
CA LEU A 82 -7.10 1.33 -6.60
C LEU A 82 -5.65 0.85 -6.52
N TYR A 83 -5.24 0.29 -5.38
CA TYR A 83 -3.91 -0.30 -5.23
C TYR A 83 -3.73 -1.52 -6.12
N ILE A 84 -4.71 -2.43 -6.18
CA ILE A 84 -4.67 -3.60 -7.08
C ILE A 84 -4.54 -3.14 -8.54
N ALA A 85 -5.33 -2.15 -8.97
CA ALA A 85 -5.26 -1.60 -10.31
C ALA A 85 -3.89 -0.96 -10.60
N ALA A 86 -3.34 -0.21 -9.64
CA ALA A 86 -2.01 0.38 -9.78
C ALA A 86 -0.90 -0.68 -9.88
N ILE A 87 -0.99 -1.75 -9.08
CA ILE A 87 -0.05 -2.88 -9.14
C ILE A 87 -0.20 -3.64 -10.45
N ALA A 88 -1.43 -3.91 -10.89
CA ALA A 88 -1.68 -4.57 -12.17
C ALA A 88 -1.11 -3.76 -13.34
N LEU A 89 -1.29 -2.43 -13.32
CA LEU A 89 -0.71 -1.54 -14.32
C LEU A 89 0.83 -1.53 -14.25
N LEU A 90 1.41 -1.49 -13.05
CA LEU A 90 2.86 -1.57 -12.86
C LEU A 90 3.39 -2.89 -13.45
N VAL A 91 2.83 -4.02 -13.04
CA VAL A 91 3.21 -5.37 -13.47
C VAL A 91 3.04 -5.55 -14.98
N HIS A 92 1.97 -5.00 -15.57
CA HIS A 92 1.76 -5.04 -17.01
C HIS A 92 2.92 -4.37 -17.78
N ASN A 93 3.38 -3.22 -17.28
CA ASN A 93 4.46 -2.45 -17.87
C ASN A 93 5.88 -2.91 -17.47
N MET A 94 6.01 -3.84 -16.54
CA MET A 94 7.31 -4.37 -16.12
C MET A 94 7.86 -5.36 -17.15
N GLU A 95 9.17 -5.26 -17.37
CA GLU A 95 9.93 -6.27 -18.12
C GLU A 95 9.93 -7.60 -17.36
N ASP A 96 9.79 -8.69 -18.11
CA ASP A 96 9.82 -10.05 -17.58
C ASP A 96 11.26 -10.40 -17.15
N PRO A 97 11.51 -10.79 -15.89
CA PRO A 97 12.85 -11.18 -15.47
C PRO A 97 13.30 -12.47 -16.17
N VAL A 98 14.53 -12.47 -16.68
CA VAL A 98 15.12 -13.59 -17.44
C VAL A 98 15.44 -14.79 -16.53
N VAL A 99 15.85 -14.53 -15.29
CA VAL A 99 16.16 -15.55 -14.29
C VAL A 99 15.16 -15.44 -13.15
N PRO A 100 14.49 -16.55 -12.76
CA PRO A 100 13.59 -16.52 -11.62
C PRO A 100 14.38 -16.32 -10.32
N PRO A 101 13.79 -15.64 -9.33
CA PRO A 101 14.49 -15.25 -8.12
C PRO A 101 14.84 -16.42 -7.17
N PHE A 102 14.22 -17.59 -7.35
CA PHE A 102 14.47 -18.79 -6.54
C PHE A 102 13.96 -20.06 -7.25
N ALA A 103 14.46 -21.23 -6.81
CA ALA A 103 14.05 -22.53 -7.37
C ALA A 103 12.65 -22.93 -6.89
N ALA A 104 11.83 -23.55 -7.75
CA ALA A 104 10.46 -23.96 -7.38
C ALA A 104 10.39 -24.96 -6.20
N GLU A 105 11.49 -25.64 -5.90
CA GLU A 105 11.64 -26.54 -4.76
C GLU A 105 11.65 -25.81 -3.40
N GLU A 106 11.89 -24.49 -3.39
CA GLU A 106 11.93 -23.64 -2.19
C GLU A 106 10.52 -23.29 -1.67
N THR A 107 9.67 -24.30 -1.55
CA THR A 107 8.28 -24.22 -1.07
C THR A 107 8.14 -23.62 0.34
N TRP A 108 9.21 -23.65 1.14
CA TRP A 108 9.25 -22.98 2.44
C TRP A 108 9.01 -21.47 2.34
N ARG A 109 9.40 -20.82 1.24
CA ARG A 109 9.13 -19.38 1.02
C ARG A 109 7.63 -19.10 0.93
N VAL A 110 6.90 -19.94 0.19
CA VAL A 110 5.42 -19.85 0.08
C VAL A 110 4.75 -19.98 1.44
N VAL A 111 5.25 -20.89 2.30
CA VAL A 111 4.73 -21.04 3.67
C VAL A 111 4.98 -19.77 4.49
N LEU A 112 6.18 -19.19 4.41
CA LEU A 112 6.52 -17.99 5.14
C LEU A 112 5.78 -16.74 4.64
N THR A 113 5.63 -16.59 3.32
CA THR A 113 4.81 -15.50 2.76
C THR A 113 3.35 -15.68 3.09
N GLY A 114 2.82 -16.91 3.08
CA GLY A 114 1.47 -17.20 3.56
C GLY A 114 1.27 -16.84 5.04
N LEU A 115 2.25 -17.12 5.91
CA LEU A 115 2.22 -16.68 7.31
C LEU A 115 2.28 -15.15 7.42
N GLY A 116 3.09 -14.47 6.61
CA GLY A 116 3.13 -13.01 6.53
C GLY A 116 1.78 -12.42 6.07
N THR A 117 1.14 -13.03 5.08
CA THR A 117 -0.22 -12.68 4.63
C THR A 117 -1.23 -12.83 5.75
N LEU A 118 -1.21 -13.95 6.47
CA LEU A 118 -2.08 -14.17 7.63
C LEU A 118 -1.85 -13.10 8.71
N LEU A 119 -0.60 -12.78 9.05
CA LEU A 119 -0.28 -11.74 10.02
C LEU A 119 -0.72 -10.34 9.58
N ALA A 120 -0.64 -10.03 8.28
CA ALA A 120 -1.15 -8.78 7.74
C ALA A 120 -2.69 -8.72 7.83
N TRP A 121 -3.39 -9.83 7.55
CA TRP A 121 -4.84 -9.95 7.77
C TRP A 121 -5.23 -9.83 9.24
N VAL A 122 -4.46 -10.43 10.16
CA VAL A 122 -4.68 -10.26 11.60
C VAL A 122 -4.43 -8.80 12.01
N THR A 123 -3.41 -8.14 11.47
CA THR A 123 -3.14 -6.71 11.73
C THR A 123 -4.32 -5.84 11.32
N ILE A 124 -4.84 -6.00 10.09
CA ILE A 124 -5.98 -5.20 9.64
C ILE A 124 -7.26 -5.56 10.41
N TYR A 125 -7.43 -6.84 10.79
CA TYR A 125 -8.54 -7.27 11.64
C TYR A 125 -8.47 -6.58 13.02
N VAL A 126 -7.30 -6.59 13.66
CA VAL A 126 -7.12 -5.92 14.95
C VAL A 126 -7.35 -4.41 14.83
N GLU A 127 -6.79 -3.78 13.80
CA GLU A 127 -6.82 -2.33 13.62
C GLU A 127 -8.20 -1.80 13.21
N ILE A 128 -8.94 -2.50 12.34
CA ILE A 128 -10.26 -2.06 11.84
C ILE A 128 -11.40 -2.62 12.68
N TRP A 129 -11.34 -3.89 13.04
CA TRP A 129 -12.48 -4.63 13.59
C TRP A 129 -12.43 -4.74 15.11
N LEU A 130 -11.22 -4.78 15.70
CA LEU A 130 -11.07 -4.85 17.15
C LEU A 130 -10.68 -3.53 17.81
N SER A 131 -10.36 -2.50 17.02
CA SER A 131 -10.26 -1.12 17.50
C SER A 131 -11.66 -0.59 17.69
N THR A 132 -12.01 -0.25 18.93
CA THR A 132 -13.36 0.21 19.23
C THR A 132 -13.65 1.52 18.47
N PRO A 133 -14.75 1.59 17.69
CA PRO A 133 -15.14 2.83 17.03
C PRO A 133 -15.43 3.95 18.05
N PRO A 134 -15.18 5.22 17.69
CA PRO A 134 -15.45 6.35 18.58
C PRO A 134 -16.95 6.47 18.86
N GLU A 135 -17.31 6.84 20.09
CA GLU A 135 -18.71 7.13 20.45
C GLU A 135 -19.10 8.53 19.98
N GLU A 136 -20.38 8.70 19.60
CA GLU A 136 -20.92 9.94 19.03
C GLU A 136 -20.63 11.19 19.90
N LYS A 137 -20.65 11.01 21.23
CA LYS A 137 -20.43 12.07 22.23
C LYS A 137 -18.97 12.55 22.33
N ASP A 138 -18.01 11.87 21.72
CA ASP A 138 -16.60 12.21 21.85
C ASP A 138 -16.15 13.26 20.85
N VAL A 139 -16.60 14.50 21.01
CA VAL A 139 -16.27 15.63 20.11
C VAL A 139 -14.75 15.82 19.87
N LYS A 140 -13.89 15.36 20.80
CA LYS A 140 -12.42 15.36 20.65
C LYS A 140 -11.86 14.15 19.88
N LEU A 141 -12.47 12.96 20.01
CA LEU A 141 -12.15 11.79 19.16
C LEU A 141 -12.86 11.87 17.81
N ASN A 142 -13.85 12.75 17.68
CA ASN A 142 -14.52 13.10 16.45
C ASN A 142 -13.57 13.74 15.43
N LEU A 143 -12.30 14.03 15.72
CA LEU A 143 -11.30 14.30 14.68
C LEU A 143 -10.79 13.02 13.99
N LEU A 144 -10.79 11.89 14.72
CA LEU A 144 -10.58 10.56 14.17
C LEU A 144 -11.80 10.07 13.35
N GLY A 145 -12.99 10.68 13.55
CA GLY A 145 -14.27 10.20 13.03
C GLY A 145 -15.17 11.19 12.24
N LYS A 146 -14.97 12.51 12.27
CA LYS A 146 -15.92 13.50 11.69
C LYS A 146 -15.97 13.51 10.18
N ASN A 147 -15.04 12.84 9.53
CA ASN A 147 -15.20 12.41 8.17
C ASN A 147 -14.55 11.05 8.09
N VAL A 148 -15.13 10.12 7.35
CA VAL A 148 -14.49 8.88 6.92
C VAL A 148 -13.12 9.15 6.27
N ASN A 149 -12.87 10.40 5.82
CA ASN A 149 -11.55 10.86 5.38
C ASN A 149 -10.52 10.84 6.52
N GLY A 150 -10.88 11.09 7.77
CA GLY A 150 -9.99 11.12 8.93
C GLY A 150 -9.23 9.82 9.11
N HIS A 151 -9.90 8.66 9.11
CA HIS A 151 -9.26 7.34 9.14
C HIS A 151 -8.28 7.11 7.97
N PHE A 152 -8.68 7.52 6.76
CA PHE A 152 -7.83 7.54 5.57
C PHE A 152 -6.85 8.72 5.53
N THR A 153 -6.88 9.61 6.51
CA THR A 153 -5.88 10.66 6.71
C THR A 153 -4.81 10.14 7.66
N TYR A 154 -5.02 9.04 8.40
CA TYR A 154 -3.96 8.42 9.20
C TYR A 154 -3.04 7.59 8.32
N LEU A 155 -1.76 7.99 8.32
CA LEU A 155 -0.65 7.27 7.71
C LEU A 155 -0.62 5.78 8.14
N THR A 156 -0.99 5.48 9.38
CA THR A 156 -1.12 4.11 9.90
C THR A 156 -1.98 3.23 9.00
N PHE A 157 -3.14 3.72 8.59
CA PHE A 157 -4.07 2.94 7.77
C PHE A 157 -3.50 2.66 6.38
N HIS A 158 -2.91 3.67 5.74
CA HIS A 158 -2.25 3.52 4.44
C HIS A 158 -1.10 2.51 4.50
N ILE A 159 -0.29 2.58 5.55
CA ILE A 159 0.83 1.64 5.76
C ILE A 159 0.31 0.21 5.96
N ILE A 160 -0.67 0.00 6.84
CA ILE A 160 -1.23 -1.33 7.11
C ILE A 160 -1.86 -1.90 5.84
N LEU A 161 -2.62 -1.09 5.09
CA LEU A 161 -3.25 -1.52 3.84
C LEU A 161 -2.20 -1.84 2.77
N ALA A 162 -1.20 -0.99 2.57
CA ALA A 162 -0.12 -1.25 1.63
C ALA A 162 0.64 -2.53 1.99
N THR A 163 0.87 -2.78 3.29
CA THR A 163 1.52 -4.00 3.78
C THR A 163 0.65 -5.24 3.54
N LEU A 164 -0.66 -5.15 3.77
CA LEU A 164 -1.59 -6.23 3.45
C LEU A 164 -1.55 -6.61 1.97
N ILE A 165 -1.65 -5.62 1.10
CA ILE A 165 -1.65 -5.84 -0.36
C ILE A 165 -0.31 -6.43 -0.81
N TYR A 166 0.79 -5.92 -0.26
CA TYR A 166 2.13 -6.47 -0.49
C TYR A 166 2.23 -7.94 -0.13
N TRP A 167 1.83 -8.34 1.08
CA TRP A 167 1.93 -9.73 1.51
C TRP A 167 1.02 -10.66 0.70
N ASN A 168 -0.19 -10.22 0.34
CA ASN A 168 -1.04 -10.99 -0.57
C ASN A 168 -0.39 -11.13 -1.95
N MET A 169 0.21 -10.07 -2.48
CA MET A 169 0.95 -10.11 -3.74
C MET A 169 2.13 -11.08 -3.68
N CYS A 170 2.95 -11.04 -2.62
CA CYS A 170 4.06 -11.98 -2.41
C CYS A 170 3.57 -13.43 -2.43
N PHE A 171 2.57 -13.75 -1.61
CA PHE A 171 2.04 -15.10 -1.50
C PHE A 171 1.45 -15.60 -2.82
N MET A 172 0.65 -14.77 -3.50
CA MET A 172 0.06 -15.13 -4.79
C MET A 172 1.11 -15.33 -5.88
N ALA A 173 2.14 -14.48 -5.92
CA ALA A 173 3.22 -14.58 -6.90
C ALA A 173 4.06 -15.85 -6.69
N GLU A 174 4.42 -16.15 -5.44
CA GLU A 174 5.22 -17.34 -5.11
C GLU A 174 4.41 -18.63 -5.29
N LEU A 175 3.14 -18.65 -4.90
CA LEU A 175 2.25 -19.79 -5.10
C LEU A 175 2.04 -20.07 -6.60
N ALA A 176 1.77 -19.02 -7.39
CA ALA A 176 1.62 -19.14 -8.83
C ALA A 176 2.91 -19.61 -9.51
N TRP A 177 4.07 -19.13 -9.06
CA TRP A 177 5.38 -19.57 -9.56
C TRP A 177 5.61 -21.07 -9.32
N VAL A 178 5.46 -21.52 -8.07
CA VAL A 178 5.66 -22.94 -7.72
C VAL A 178 4.68 -23.83 -8.49
N TYR A 179 3.41 -23.44 -8.57
CA TYR A 179 2.41 -24.19 -9.32
C TYR A 179 2.69 -24.20 -10.84
N GLY A 180 3.10 -23.06 -11.41
CA GLY A 180 3.40 -22.92 -12.83
C GLY A 180 4.58 -23.77 -13.26
N VAL A 181 5.68 -23.73 -12.51
CA VAL A 181 6.86 -24.56 -12.78
C VAL A 181 6.52 -26.04 -12.68
N THR A 182 5.77 -26.44 -11.64
CA THR A 182 5.36 -27.85 -11.45
C THR A 182 4.53 -28.38 -12.62
N ASN A 183 3.73 -27.51 -13.25
CA ASN A 183 2.85 -27.88 -14.36
C ASN A 183 3.40 -27.52 -15.75
N ASN A 184 4.69 -27.14 -15.86
CA ASN A 184 5.32 -26.68 -17.10
C ASN A 184 4.54 -25.56 -17.83
N GLN A 185 3.93 -24.65 -17.06
CA GLN A 185 3.22 -23.49 -17.59
C GLN A 185 4.14 -22.27 -17.59
N ASP A 186 4.20 -21.57 -18.72
CA ASP A 186 4.85 -20.27 -18.77
C ASP A 186 3.95 -19.21 -18.13
N ILE A 187 4.32 -18.79 -16.90
CA ILE A 187 3.55 -17.81 -16.13
C ILE A 187 4.31 -16.49 -16.04
N ALA A 188 4.46 -15.82 -17.19
CA ALA A 188 5.14 -14.52 -17.29
C ALA A 188 4.59 -13.46 -16.32
N TRP A 189 3.28 -13.41 -16.12
CA TRP A 189 2.68 -12.48 -15.16
C TRP A 189 3.11 -12.76 -13.72
N ALA A 190 3.32 -14.01 -13.33
CA ALA A 190 3.77 -14.37 -11.99
C ALA A 190 5.24 -14.01 -11.77
N ARG A 191 6.09 -14.17 -12.79
CA ARG A 191 7.48 -13.69 -12.77
C ARG A 191 7.56 -12.17 -12.61
N LYS A 192 6.74 -11.43 -13.35
CA LYS A 192 6.64 -9.96 -13.21
C LYS A 192 6.11 -9.55 -11.83
N LEU A 193 5.10 -10.26 -11.31
CA LEU A 193 4.56 -10.03 -9.98
C LEU A 193 5.58 -10.34 -8.88
N LEU A 194 6.37 -11.42 -9.05
CA LEU A 194 7.51 -11.74 -8.20
C LEU A 194 8.53 -10.60 -8.22
N LYS A 195 8.93 -10.12 -9.40
CA LYS A 195 9.84 -8.97 -9.52
C LYS A 195 9.28 -7.75 -8.79
N ALA A 196 8.00 -7.43 -8.98
CA ALA A 196 7.34 -6.33 -8.27
C ALA A 196 7.38 -6.51 -6.75
N SER A 197 7.16 -7.73 -6.24
CA SER A 197 7.23 -8.05 -4.81
C SER A 197 8.63 -7.90 -4.22
N TYR A 198 9.68 -8.22 -4.98
CA TYR A 198 11.06 -8.00 -4.56
C TYR A 198 11.38 -6.51 -4.50
N MET A 199 10.95 -5.73 -5.51
CA MET A 199 11.17 -4.29 -5.54
C MET A 199 10.36 -3.55 -4.47
N GLY A 200 9.16 -4.05 -4.15
CA GLY A 200 8.28 -3.51 -3.12
C GLY A 200 8.73 -3.78 -1.68
N SER A 201 9.65 -4.74 -1.45
CA SER A 201 10.12 -5.11 -0.10
C SER A 201 10.73 -3.92 0.65
N GLY A 202 11.55 -3.11 -0.04
CA GLY A 202 12.15 -1.90 0.53
C GLY A 202 11.10 -0.84 0.90
N MET A 203 10.04 -0.73 0.10
CA MET A 203 8.94 0.20 0.34
C MET A 203 8.17 -0.18 1.62
N VAL A 204 7.75 -1.44 1.72
CA VAL A 204 7.01 -1.95 2.87
C VAL A 204 7.89 -1.97 4.12
N GLY A 205 9.18 -2.26 3.99
CA GLY A 205 10.10 -2.16 5.10
C GLY A 205 10.25 -0.75 5.65
N ALA A 206 10.39 0.24 4.76
CA ALA A 206 10.42 1.64 5.18
C ALA A 206 9.11 2.07 5.85
N PHE A 207 7.96 1.63 5.33
CA PHE A 207 6.67 1.87 5.96
C PHE A 207 6.54 1.22 7.34
N GLY A 208 6.96 -0.03 7.50
CA GLY A 208 6.91 -0.74 8.78
C GLY A 208 7.75 -0.06 9.85
N VAL A 209 8.95 0.42 9.50
CA VAL A 209 9.77 1.19 10.45
C VAL A 209 9.18 2.56 10.73
N ALA A 210 8.68 3.26 9.70
CA ALA A 210 8.01 4.54 9.89
C ALA A 210 6.84 4.39 10.87
N LEU A 211 6.01 3.35 10.70
CA LEU A 211 4.87 3.08 11.57
C LEU A 211 5.29 2.81 13.02
N ALA A 212 6.30 1.97 13.23
CA ALA A 212 6.82 1.68 14.56
C ALA A 212 7.36 2.94 15.26
N LEU A 213 8.14 3.76 14.55
CA LEU A 213 8.66 5.01 15.09
C LEU A 213 7.59 6.04 15.35
N LEU A 214 6.62 6.17 14.44
CA LEU A 214 5.48 7.05 14.63
C LEU A 214 4.73 6.63 15.89
N PHE A 215 4.45 5.34 16.06
CA PHE A 215 3.76 4.84 17.25
C PHE A 215 4.54 5.09 18.54
N LEU A 216 5.82 4.68 18.59
CA LEU A 216 6.63 4.82 19.80
C LEU A 216 6.78 6.28 20.21
N LYS A 217 7.18 7.14 19.27
CA LYS A 217 7.45 8.55 19.55
C LYS A 217 6.17 9.34 19.80
N PHE A 218 5.08 9.07 19.08
CA PHE A 218 3.91 9.95 19.07
C PHE A 218 2.74 9.46 19.92
N ASN A 219 2.64 8.17 20.18
CA ASN A 219 1.55 7.58 20.95
C ASN A 219 2.07 6.97 22.26
N TRP A 220 3.05 6.08 22.17
CA TRP A 220 3.47 5.30 23.34
C TRP A 220 4.24 6.11 24.37
N PHE A 221 5.11 7.04 23.95
CA PHE A 221 5.91 7.84 24.87
C PHE A 221 5.31 9.22 25.19
N GLU A 222 4.28 9.70 24.48
CA GLU A 222 3.67 11.02 24.72
C GLU A 222 2.66 10.94 25.90
N PRO A 223 2.89 11.66 27.03
CA PRO A 223 2.04 11.52 28.21
C PRO A 223 0.61 12.06 28.06
N LYS A 224 0.41 13.12 27.28
CA LYS A 224 -0.92 13.70 27.02
C LYS A 224 -1.76 12.78 26.14
N TRP A 225 -1.18 12.13 25.13
CA TRP A 225 -1.84 11.15 24.27
C TRP A 225 -2.22 9.94 25.09
N ARG A 226 -1.30 9.39 25.89
CA ARG A 226 -1.60 8.29 26.82
C ARG A 226 -2.76 8.66 27.74
N LYS A 227 -2.70 9.83 28.38
CA LYS A 227 -3.79 10.32 29.23
C LYS A 227 -5.12 10.45 28.48
N THR A 228 -5.09 11.02 27.28
CA THR A 228 -6.33 11.37 26.55
C THR A 228 -6.95 10.17 25.84
N VAL A 229 -6.15 9.28 25.30
CA VAL A 229 -6.60 8.17 24.45
C VAL A 229 -6.63 6.88 25.26
N LEU A 230 -5.51 6.49 25.89
CA LEU A 230 -5.43 5.23 26.62
C LEU A 230 -6.35 5.22 27.86
N GLU A 231 -6.35 6.27 28.68
CA GLU A 231 -7.24 6.31 29.86
C GLU A 231 -8.72 6.40 29.46
N THR A 232 -9.04 7.07 28.36
CA THR A 232 -10.41 7.12 27.83
C THR A 232 -10.87 5.73 27.39
N TYR A 233 -10.05 4.98 26.65
CA TYR A 233 -10.41 3.60 26.27
C TYR A 233 -10.46 2.65 27.47
N HIS A 234 -9.52 2.78 28.42
CA HIS A 234 -9.51 1.95 29.62
C HIS A 234 -10.71 2.20 30.53
N SER A 235 -11.12 3.47 30.71
CA SER A 235 -12.31 3.81 31.51
C SER A 235 -13.61 3.26 30.92
N ARG A 236 -13.59 2.84 29.65
CA ARG A 236 -14.71 2.18 28.95
C ARG A 236 -14.63 0.66 28.94
N GLY A 237 -13.67 0.08 29.67
CA GLY A 237 -13.46 -1.36 29.70
C GLY A 237 -12.60 -1.91 28.56
N HIS A 238 -12.05 -1.07 27.68
CA HIS A 238 -11.12 -1.50 26.62
C HIS A 238 -9.69 -1.55 27.11
N THR A 239 -9.43 -2.39 28.12
CA THR A 239 -8.10 -2.56 28.75
C THR A 239 -7.05 -3.14 27.82
N SER A 240 -7.46 -3.77 26.71
CA SER A 240 -6.57 -4.35 25.69
C SER A 240 -6.17 -3.37 24.57
N PHE A 241 -6.64 -2.11 24.59
CA PHE A 241 -6.33 -1.13 23.54
C PHE A 241 -4.81 -0.92 23.38
N GLY A 242 -4.08 -0.68 24.48
CA GLY A 242 -2.62 -0.48 24.43
C GLY A 242 -1.86 -1.66 23.80
N PRO A 243 -2.03 -2.90 24.30
CA PRO A 243 -1.42 -4.08 23.69
C PRO A 243 -1.78 -4.31 22.22
N LYS A 244 -3.05 -4.08 21.82
CA LYS A 244 -3.48 -4.18 20.41
C LYS A 244 -2.71 -3.21 19.52
N MET A 245 -2.63 -1.94 19.92
CA MET A 245 -1.92 -0.92 19.15
C MET A 245 -0.41 -1.19 19.08
N LEU A 246 0.19 -1.68 20.18
CA LEU A 246 1.59 -2.12 20.16
C LEU A 246 1.80 -3.25 19.16
N PHE A 247 0.91 -4.25 19.15
CA PHE A 247 0.99 -5.36 18.21
C PHE A 247 0.92 -4.85 16.77
N THR A 248 -0.12 -4.11 16.39
CA THR A 248 -0.34 -3.68 14.99
C THR A 248 0.72 -2.73 14.44
N HIS A 249 1.41 -1.98 15.31
CA HIS A 249 2.40 -1.00 14.90
C HIS A 249 3.85 -1.50 15.00
N LEU A 250 4.17 -2.31 16.02
CA LEU A 250 5.55 -2.80 16.21
C LEU A 250 5.83 -4.08 15.43
N ASN A 251 4.83 -4.93 15.16
CA ASN A 251 5.05 -6.18 14.43
C ASN A 251 5.50 -5.98 12.97
N GLN A 252 5.22 -4.80 12.39
CA GLN A 252 5.58 -4.49 11.00
C GLN A 252 7.09 -4.41 10.77
N THR A 253 7.86 -3.93 11.77
CA THR A 253 9.32 -3.81 11.62
C THR A 253 10.01 -5.19 11.61
N PRO A 254 9.77 -6.10 12.58
CA PRO A 254 10.31 -7.46 12.50
C PRO A 254 9.86 -8.20 11.24
N LEU A 255 8.61 -8.03 10.82
CA LEU A 255 8.09 -8.66 9.62
C LEU A 255 8.81 -8.17 8.35
N ALA A 256 9.09 -6.88 8.25
CA ALA A 256 9.90 -6.31 7.18
C ALA A 256 11.36 -6.78 7.18
N VAL A 257 11.97 -6.86 8.36
CA VAL A 257 13.34 -7.37 8.51
C VAL A 257 13.40 -8.84 8.09
N PHE A 258 12.42 -9.64 8.50
CA PHE A 258 12.31 -11.04 8.12
C PHE A 258 12.13 -11.21 6.61
N ASP A 259 11.26 -10.39 6.00
CA ASP A 259 11.06 -10.38 4.55
C ASP A 259 12.37 -10.10 3.80
N MET A 260 13.03 -8.98 4.10
CA MET A 260 14.23 -8.55 3.38
C MET A 260 15.46 -9.42 3.64
N LEU A 261 15.63 -9.97 4.84
CA LEU A 261 16.85 -10.70 5.20
C LEU A 261 16.75 -12.21 5.00
N ILE A 262 15.55 -12.78 5.08
CA ILE A 262 15.30 -14.23 5.06
C ILE A 262 14.50 -14.64 3.83
N ILE A 263 13.38 -13.97 3.53
CA ILE A 263 12.46 -14.40 2.45
C ILE A 263 12.92 -13.94 1.08
N LYS A 264 13.52 -12.76 0.94
CA LYS A 264 13.91 -12.23 -0.38
C LYS A 264 15.36 -12.58 -0.71
N GLU A 265 15.54 -13.10 -1.93
CA GLU A 265 16.84 -13.44 -2.49
C GLU A 265 17.66 -12.17 -2.79
N ARG A 266 18.81 -12.04 -2.13
CA ARG A 266 19.63 -10.81 -2.17
C ARG A 266 20.26 -10.59 -3.54
N ALA A 267 20.63 -11.68 -4.22
CA ALA A 267 21.17 -11.62 -5.59
C ALA A 267 20.17 -10.99 -6.56
N PHE A 268 18.88 -11.32 -6.44
CA PHE A 268 17.83 -10.77 -7.30
C PHE A 268 17.55 -9.29 -7.00
N ILE A 269 17.53 -8.89 -5.72
CA ILE A 269 17.43 -7.46 -5.35
C ILE A 269 18.61 -6.67 -5.93
N ARG A 270 19.81 -7.26 -5.93
CA ARG A 270 21.01 -6.64 -6.49
C ARG A 270 20.91 -6.45 -8.00
N GLU A 271 20.43 -7.45 -8.73
CA GLU A 271 20.24 -7.36 -10.18
C GLU A 271 19.30 -6.20 -10.56
N HIS A 272 18.28 -5.98 -9.75
CA HIS A 272 17.26 -4.93 -9.95
C HIS A 272 17.42 -3.76 -8.95
N MET A 273 18.66 -3.43 -8.58
CA MET A 273 18.94 -2.42 -7.56
C MET A 273 18.42 -1.02 -7.92
N LEU A 274 18.31 -0.69 -9.21
CA LEU A 274 17.78 0.59 -9.66
C LEU A 274 16.29 0.71 -9.36
N GLU A 275 15.51 -0.31 -9.73
CA GLU A 275 14.07 -0.38 -9.46
C GLU A 275 13.81 -0.43 -7.95
N PHE A 276 14.62 -1.17 -7.19
CA PHE A 276 14.55 -1.19 -5.73
C PHE A 276 14.81 0.20 -5.12
N LYS A 277 15.81 0.94 -5.61
CA LYS A 277 16.05 2.33 -5.15
C LYS A 277 14.90 3.26 -5.54
N ALA A 278 14.27 3.04 -6.69
CA ALA A 278 13.13 3.84 -7.14
C ALA A 278 11.91 3.65 -6.21
N THR A 279 11.63 2.43 -5.73
CA THR A 279 10.54 2.20 -4.78
C THR A 279 10.82 2.85 -3.41
N VAL A 280 12.07 2.84 -2.95
CA VAL A 280 12.47 3.59 -1.75
C VAL A 280 12.29 5.09 -1.94
N LEU A 281 12.72 5.64 -3.08
CA LEU A 281 12.53 7.07 -3.40
C LEU A 281 11.03 7.42 -3.42
N PHE A 282 10.21 6.54 -3.96
CA PHE A 282 8.76 6.69 -3.94
C PHE A 282 8.22 6.81 -2.50
N VAL A 283 8.70 6.03 -1.54
CA VAL A 283 8.32 6.19 -0.12
C VAL A 283 8.64 7.59 0.39
N ALA A 284 9.83 8.13 0.08
CA ALA A 284 10.22 9.46 0.53
C ALA A 284 9.34 10.55 -0.09
N LEU A 285 9.01 10.42 -1.37
CA LEU A 285 8.08 11.31 -2.07
C LEU A 285 6.66 11.20 -1.52
N TYR A 286 6.18 9.98 -1.28
CA TYR A 286 4.87 9.71 -0.68
C TYR A 286 4.77 10.29 0.74
N GLY A 287 5.81 10.11 1.56
CA GLY A 287 5.88 10.72 2.90
C GLY A 287 5.82 12.25 2.85
N SER A 288 6.52 12.85 1.88
CA SER A 288 6.48 14.31 1.65
C SER A 288 5.09 14.77 1.20
N TYR A 289 4.48 14.05 0.26
CA TYR A 289 3.10 14.29 -0.20
C TYR A 289 2.09 14.16 0.95
N TYR A 290 2.21 13.13 1.79
CA TYR A 290 1.35 12.92 2.95
C TYR A 290 1.44 14.08 3.94
N ILE A 291 2.64 14.58 4.22
CA ILE A 291 2.84 15.73 5.10
C ILE A 291 2.23 17.01 4.48
N PHE A 292 2.41 17.20 3.17
CA PHE A 292 1.76 18.30 2.45
C PHE A 292 0.23 18.22 2.56
N MET A 293 -0.37 17.06 2.29
CA MET A 293 -1.81 16.85 2.41
C MET A 293 -2.31 17.06 3.84
N THR A 294 -1.50 16.67 4.83
CA THR A 294 -1.79 16.90 6.25
C THR A 294 -1.83 18.40 6.57
N HIS A 295 -0.95 19.21 5.99
CA HIS A 295 -0.99 20.68 6.12
C HIS A 295 -2.19 21.29 5.41
N VAL A 296 -2.51 20.83 4.20
CA VAL A 296 -3.72 21.29 3.49
C VAL A 296 -4.95 21.00 4.33
N ASN A 297 -5.08 19.79 4.87
CA ASN A 297 -6.17 19.42 5.75
C ASN A 297 -6.24 20.34 6.99
N TYR A 298 -5.10 20.63 7.62
CA TYR A 298 -5.05 21.58 8.73
C TYR A 298 -5.51 22.98 8.32
N ARG A 299 -5.13 23.49 7.15
CA ARG A 299 -5.60 24.80 6.67
C ARG A 299 -7.10 24.85 6.44
N LEU A 300 -7.70 23.72 6.04
CA LEU A 300 -9.14 23.64 5.75
C LEU A 300 -9.99 23.36 6.99
N SER A 301 -9.47 22.60 7.95
CA SER A 301 -10.21 22.12 9.13
C SER A 301 -9.75 22.72 10.46
N ASN A 302 -8.64 23.45 10.45
CA ASN A 302 -7.91 23.95 11.63
C ASN A 302 -7.42 22.85 12.59
N GLU A 303 -7.33 21.62 12.11
CA GLU A 303 -7.08 20.44 12.94
C GLU A 303 -6.08 19.50 12.26
N TYR A 304 -5.09 19.02 13.02
CA TYR A 304 -4.16 17.99 12.53
C TYR A 304 -4.69 16.59 12.84
N PRO A 305 -4.44 15.58 11.97
CA PRO A 305 -4.79 14.19 12.26
C PRO A 305 -4.07 13.69 13.52
N TYR A 306 -2.87 14.21 13.80
CA TYR A 306 -2.13 13.90 15.01
C TYR A 306 -1.96 15.14 15.92
N PRO A 307 -2.36 15.06 17.21
CA PRO A 307 -2.28 16.20 18.14
C PRO A 307 -0.88 16.78 18.33
N PHE A 308 0.18 15.97 18.20
CA PHE A 308 1.56 16.44 18.35
C PHE A 308 2.01 17.36 17.20
N LEU A 309 1.38 17.26 16.03
CA LEU A 309 1.68 18.11 14.89
C LEU A 309 1.36 19.58 15.18
N HIS A 310 0.40 19.89 16.06
CA HIS A 310 0.21 21.26 16.54
C HIS A 310 1.44 21.83 17.25
N LYS A 311 2.24 20.97 17.93
CA LYS A 311 3.50 21.40 18.57
C LYS A 311 4.67 21.40 17.59
N MET A 312 4.74 20.39 16.72
CA MET A 312 5.83 20.22 15.75
C MET A 312 5.71 21.11 14.51
N LEU A 313 4.52 21.60 14.19
CA LEU A 313 4.25 22.47 13.05
C LEU A 313 3.81 23.88 13.49
N ALA A 314 4.02 24.21 14.77
CA ALA A 314 3.81 25.57 15.27
C ALA A 314 4.80 26.59 14.67
N THR A 315 5.93 26.11 14.13
CA THR A 315 6.97 26.94 13.52
C THR A 315 7.50 26.29 12.25
N TRP A 316 7.62 27.04 11.15
CA TRP A 316 8.20 26.58 9.86
C TRP A 316 9.53 25.81 10.00
N ARG A 317 10.31 26.12 11.03
CA ARG A 317 11.61 25.49 11.31
C ARG A 317 11.49 24.03 11.76
N SER A 318 10.43 23.68 12.50
CA SER A 318 10.20 22.33 13.01
C SER A 318 9.50 21.41 12.00
N GLU A 319 8.78 21.99 11.03
CA GLU A 319 8.18 21.29 9.88
C GLU A 319 9.27 20.70 8.96
N MET A 320 10.25 21.55 8.60
CA MET A 320 11.39 21.16 7.77
C MET A 320 12.21 20.06 8.45
N ILE A 321 12.48 20.16 9.76
CA ILE A 321 13.27 19.16 10.52
C ILE A 321 12.56 17.81 10.59
N PHE A 322 11.23 17.78 10.67
CA PHE A 322 10.48 16.52 10.70
C PHE A 322 10.44 15.84 9.32
N ILE A 323 10.18 16.62 8.27
CA ILE A 323 10.22 16.14 6.87
C ILE A 323 11.63 15.64 6.55
N PHE A 324 12.67 16.42 6.88
CA PHE A 324 14.06 16.00 6.71
C PHE A 324 14.38 14.78 7.56
N GLY A 325 13.90 14.71 8.79
CA GLY A 325 14.14 13.56 9.69
C GLY A 325 13.56 12.26 9.14
N ILE A 326 12.34 12.29 8.60
CA ILE A 326 11.71 11.11 7.98
C ILE A 326 12.40 10.76 6.66
N VAL A 327 12.66 11.74 5.79
CA VAL A 327 13.32 11.53 4.50
C VAL A 327 14.75 11.01 4.70
N VAL A 328 15.53 11.60 5.60
CA VAL A 328 16.90 11.15 5.94
C VAL A 328 16.86 9.78 6.59
N PHE A 329 15.90 9.49 7.46
CA PHE A 329 15.83 8.18 8.11
C PHE A 329 15.42 7.06 7.16
N ILE A 330 14.45 7.30 6.27
CA ILE A 330 14.04 6.35 5.21
C ILE A 330 15.20 6.11 4.23
N ASN A 331 15.87 7.19 3.80
CA ASN A 331 17.05 7.07 2.93
C ASN A 331 18.24 6.43 3.66
N ALA A 332 18.43 6.67 4.95
CA ALA A 332 19.50 6.05 5.75
C ALA A 332 19.26 4.55 5.96
N LEU A 333 18.02 4.10 6.17
CA LEU A 333 17.69 2.68 6.22
C LEU A 333 17.94 1.99 4.88
N ALA A 334 17.51 2.61 3.78
CA ALA A 334 17.80 2.09 2.44
C ALA A 334 19.30 2.10 2.12
N LEU A 335 20.04 3.11 2.58
CA LEU A 335 21.49 3.19 2.44
C LEU A 335 22.19 2.13 3.29
N VAL A 336 21.80 1.93 4.55
CA VAL A 336 22.37 0.89 5.44
C VAL A 336 22.10 -0.50 4.86
N MET A 337 20.88 -0.76 4.38
CA MET A 337 20.54 -2.04 3.74
C MET A 337 21.31 -2.23 2.42
N GLY A 338 21.47 -1.17 1.62
CA GLY A 338 22.30 -1.20 0.42
C GLY A 338 23.79 -1.38 0.71
N VAL A 339 24.29 -0.82 1.81
CA VAL A 339 25.69 -0.95 2.27
C VAL A 339 25.94 -2.36 2.80
N ILE A 340 25.03 -2.93 3.60
CA ILE A 340 25.12 -4.32 4.07
C ILE A 340 25.18 -5.27 2.88
N ALA A 341 24.27 -5.12 1.92
CA ALA A 341 24.30 -5.90 0.68
C ALA A 341 25.61 -5.72 -0.11
N SER A 342 26.20 -4.51 -0.11
CA SER A 342 27.47 -4.23 -0.79
C SER A 342 28.69 -4.80 -0.07
N ILE A 343 28.67 -4.87 1.26
CA ILE A 343 29.76 -5.43 2.07
C ILE A 343 29.82 -6.95 1.90
N GLU A 344 28.67 -7.62 1.94
CA GLU A 344 28.59 -9.07 1.69
C GLU A 344 29.12 -9.44 0.32
N LEU A 345 28.92 -8.57 -0.68
CA LEU A 345 29.49 -8.71 -2.02
C LEU A 345 31.00 -8.54 -2.06
N GLY A 346 31.54 -7.57 -1.33
CA GLY A 346 32.98 -7.44 -1.19
C GLY A 346 33.60 -8.70 -0.57
N ILE A 347 32.92 -9.29 0.41
CA ILE A 347 33.35 -10.53 1.06
C ILE A 347 33.28 -11.71 0.08
N HIS A 348 32.15 -11.91 -0.61
CA HIS A 348 31.99 -13.04 -1.54
C HIS A 348 32.90 -12.93 -2.78
N ALA A 349 33.10 -11.72 -3.32
CA ALA A 349 34.04 -11.50 -4.42
C ALA A 349 35.48 -11.77 -3.97
N ALA A 350 35.87 -11.27 -2.79
CA ALA A 350 37.20 -11.51 -2.25
C ALA A 350 37.43 -12.99 -1.90
N GLN A 351 36.40 -13.73 -1.45
CA GLN A 351 36.46 -15.19 -1.29
C GLN A 351 36.62 -15.92 -2.63
N ALA A 352 35.88 -15.52 -3.67
CA ALA A 352 35.96 -16.13 -5.00
C ALA A 352 37.32 -15.90 -5.68
N GLU A 353 37.95 -14.77 -5.40
CA GLU A 353 39.30 -14.43 -5.87
C GLU A 353 40.41 -15.00 -4.96
N GLY A 354 40.05 -15.67 -3.85
CA GLY A 354 41.02 -16.25 -2.89
C GLY A 354 41.80 -15.20 -2.10
N LEU A 355 41.29 -13.98 -1.98
CA LEU A 355 41.90 -12.86 -1.27
C LEU A 355 41.65 -12.89 0.25
N ILE A 356 40.63 -13.61 0.70
CA ILE A 356 40.29 -13.87 2.11
C ILE A 356 39.71 -15.26 2.31
#